data_AF-A0A1B6C9Z3-F1
#
_entry.id   AF-A0A1B6C9Z3-F1
#
_cell.length_a   1.000
_cell.length_b   1.000
_cell.length_c   1.000
_cell.angle_alpha   90.00
_cell.angle_beta   90.00
_cell.angle_gamma   90.00
#
_symmetry.space_group_name_H-M   'P 1'
#
loop_
_entity.id
_entity.type
_entity.pdbx_description
1 polymer ?
#
loop_
_entity_poly.entity_id
_entity_poly.type
_entity_poly.pdbx_seq_one_letter_code
_entity_poly.pdbx_strand_id
1 'polypeptide(L)'
;MYPGTIVFKVYQNDLLYDSFEWEVNDNEIYLVFKNTVNNVSSIRNGLSNRLVDGYSFSIFYNCFIKYPSYRSRVFDHIICQKSLPSSVEVIKCFNLVMPKKEIIDYAWGYRLYNLVAQRCELDCAMNTLSTIGGAYSALGNDKIDFALEAGKISLNQFKIALHLGDPMTVLRCKLYYSLSLIQMGQLKTARIIIKKQFDIAKSASVLDKRVISMCYGIWSRLQHEYKIKKLSL
;
A
#
# COMPACT_ATOMS: atom_id res chain seq x y z
N MET A 1 -17.49 5.14 11.13
CA MET A 1 -17.43 5.85 12.43
C MET A 1 -18.47 5.18 13.32
N TYR A 2 -18.08 4.56 14.43
CA TYR A 2 -19.00 3.81 15.30
C TYR A 2 -19.82 4.77 16.18
N PRO A 3 -21.03 4.38 16.63
CA PRO A 3 -21.80 5.17 17.59
C PRO A 3 -20.97 5.41 18.85
N GLY A 4 -21.09 6.61 19.41
CA GLY A 4 -20.26 7.05 20.52
C GLY A 4 -21.02 7.99 21.44
N THR A 5 -20.76 7.86 22.74
CA THR A 5 -21.34 8.71 23.77
C THR A 5 -20.22 9.47 24.44
N ILE A 6 -20.35 10.80 24.51
CA ILE A 6 -19.49 11.60 25.37
C ILE A 6 -20.36 12.34 26.39
N VAL A 7 -20.16 12.02 27.66
CA VAL A 7 -20.83 12.70 28.76
C VAL A 7 -20.05 13.95 29.11
N PHE A 8 -20.70 15.11 29.08
CA PHE A 8 -20.13 16.37 29.53
C PHE A 8 -21.08 17.04 30.50
N LYS A 9 -20.51 17.85 31.40
CA LYS A 9 -21.24 18.71 32.32
C LYS A 9 -21.02 20.15 31.90
N VAL A 10 -22.04 20.80 31.36
CA VAL A 10 -22.02 22.25 31.11
C VAL A 10 -22.91 22.91 32.15
N TYR A 11 -22.37 23.91 32.85
CA TYR A 11 -23.09 24.67 33.86
C TYR A 11 -23.53 26.00 33.25
N GLN A 12 -24.83 26.25 33.24
CA GLN A 12 -25.39 27.57 32.92
C GLN A 12 -26.51 27.84 33.93
N ASN A 13 -26.35 28.89 34.74
CA ASN A 13 -27.25 29.25 35.84
C ASN A 13 -27.55 28.08 36.82
N ASP A 14 -26.52 27.40 37.32
CA ASP A 14 -26.61 26.26 38.28
C ASP A 14 -27.38 25.01 37.79
N LEU A 15 -27.75 24.95 36.51
CA LEU A 15 -28.38 23.79 35.89
C LEU A 15 -27.35 23.00 35.07
N LEU A 16 -27.33 21.68 35.27
CA LEU A 16 -26.49 20.72 34.59
C LEU A 16 -27.09 20.40 33.22
N TYR A 17 -26.38 20.70 32.13
CA TYR A 17 -26.77 20.28 30.78
C TYR A 17 -25.96 19.04 30.38
N ASP A 18 -26.65 18.03 29.83
CA ASP A 18 -26.29 16.63 30.05
C ASP A 18 -26.14 15.80 28.78
N SER A 19 -24.98 15.16 28.64
CA SER A 19 -24.68 14.09 27.68
C SER A 19 -24.86 14.42 26.18
N PHE A 20 -23.80 14.14 25.42
CA PHE A 20 -23.76 14.23 23.97
C PHE A 20 -23.65 12.82 23.42
N GLU A 21 -24.67 12.39 22.68
CA GLU A 21 -24.66 11.12 21.97
C GLU A 21 -24.64 11.40 20.47
N TRP A 22 -23.86 10.63 19.73
CA TRP A 22 -24.04 10.55 18.30
C TRP A 22 -24.25 9.11 17.85
N GLU A 23 -25.10 8.99 16.86
CA GLU A 23 -25.33 7.76 16.14
C GLU A 23 -25.12 8.01 14.65
N VAL A 24 -24.50 7.05 14.00
CA VAL A 24 -24.32 7.05 12.56
C VAL A 24 -25.24 5.98 12.01
N ASN A 25 -26.15 6.37 11.12
CA ASN A 25 -27.02 5.46 10.41
C ASN A 25 -26.87 5.76 8.91
N ASP A 26 -26.27 4.84 8.16
CA ASP A 26 -25.90 5.03 6.75
C ASP A 26 -25.13 6.34 6.49
N ASN A 27 -25.76 7.31 5.81
CA ASN A 27 -25.23 8.62 5.47
C ASN A 27 -25.72 9.73 6.41
N GLU A 28 -26.45 9.38 7.45
CA GLU A 28 -27.02 10.33 8.40
C GLU A 28 -26.30 10.25 9.73
N ILE A 29 -25.92 11.41 10.26
CA ILE A 29 -25.35 11.55 11.59
C ILE A 29 -26.35 12.27 12.47
N TYR A 30 -26.78 11.57 13.51
CA TYR A 30 -27.68 12.08 14.53
C TYR A 30 -26.86 12.60 15.69
N LEU A 31 -27.00 13.89 16.02
CA LEU A 31 -26.49 14.47 17.25
C LEU A 31 -27.63 14.65 18.23
N VAL A 32 -27.55 13.98 19.38
CA VAL A 32 -28.55 14.04 20.43
C VAL A 32 -27.99 14.83 21.60
N PHE A 33 -28.73 15.86 22.00
CA PHE A 33 -28.43 16.73 23.14
C PHE A 33 -29.48 16.51 24.21
N LYS A 34 -29.11 15.94 25.37
CA LYS A 34 -30.04 15.73 26.49
C LYS A 34 -29.88 16.85 27.53
N ASN A 35 -30.90 17.02 28.35
CA ASN A 35 -30.86 17.91 29.52
C ASN A 35 -31.34 17.10 30.73
N THR A 36 -30.64 17.13 31.85
CA THR A 36 -30.87 16.22 32.99
C THR A 36 -32.05 16.58 33.86
N VAL A 37 -32.77 17.66 33.57
CA VAL A 37 -33.86 18.10 34.42
C VAL A 37 -35.15 17.37 34.04
N ASN A 38 -35.33 16.21 34.68
CA ASN A 38 -36.55 15.40 34.83
C ASN A 38 -37.22 14.84 33.55
N ASN A 39 -37.54 13.55 33.59
CA ASN A 39 -38.38 12.75 32.67
C ASN A 39 -38.93 13.55 31.46
N VAL A 40 -38.08 13.70 30.45
CA VAL A 40 -38.39 14.45 29.24
C VAL A 40 -39.16 13.55 28.29
N SER A 41 -40.36 13.98 27.90
CA SER A 41 -41.02 13.46 26.70
C SER A 41 -40.22 13.91 25.49
N SER A 42 -39.70 12.95 24.71
CA SER A 42 -38.87 13.21 23.53
C SER A 42 -39.65 14.02 22.50
N ILE A 43 -39.37 15.31 22.38
CA ILE A 43 -39.94 16.10 21.29
C ILE A 43 -38.97 15.99 20.11
N ARG A 44 -39.28 15.11 19.15
CA ARG A 44 -38.63 15.09 17.82
C ARG A 44 -39.06 16.32 17.01
N ASN A 45 -38.71 17.52 17.46
CA ASN A 45 -39.11 18.75 16.77
C ASN A 45 -38.21 19.03 15.57
N GLY A 46 -38.68 18.55 14.41
CA GLY A 46 -38.50 19.20 13.12
C GLY A 46 -37.05 19.30 12.66
N LEU A 47 -36.64 18.22 12.00
CA LEU A 47 -35.42 18.04 11.21
C LEU A 47 -35.14 19.26 10.31
N SER A 48 -34.13 20.06 10.65
CA SER A 48 -33.42 20.82 9.61
C SER A 48 -32.38 19.87 9.02
N ASN A 49 -32.73 19.15 7.95
CA ASN A 49 -31.77 18.34 7.19
C ASN A 49 -30.73 19.27 6.57
N ARG A 50 -29.63 19.50 7.28
CA ARG A 50 -28.50 20.24 6.71
C ARG A 50 -27.60 19.23 6.02
N LEU A 51 -27.50 19.38 4.71
CA LEU A 51 -26.51 18.69 3.90
C LEU A 51 -25.14 19.27 4.27
N VAL A 52 -24.24 18.42 4.76
CA VAL A 52 -22.87 18.81 5.13
C VAL A 52 -21.91 17.81 4.52
N ASP A 53 -20.82 18.30 3.93
CA ASP A 53 -19.79 17.40 3.43
C ASP A 53 -18.94 16.81 4.56
N GLY A 54 -18.37 15.63 4.32
CA GLY A 54 -17.58 14.91 5.33
C GLY A 54 -16.39 15.71 5.88
N TYR A 55 -15.76 16.58 5.09
CA TYR A 55 -14.64 17.39 5.57
C TYR A 55 -15.12 18.49 6.51
N SER A 56 -16.15 19.23 6.11
CA SER A 56 -16.79 20.25 6.95
C SER A 56 -17.32 19.65 8.26
N PHE A 57 -17.95 18.47 8.20
CA PHE A 57 -18.40 17.76 9.38
C PHE A 57 -17.22 17.34 10.29
N SER A 58 -16.13 16.82 9.71
CA SER A 58 -14.94 16.44 10.48
C SER A 58 -14.33 17.63 11.22
N ILE A 59 -14.22 18.80 10.57
CA ILE A 59 -13.74 20.03 11.20
C ILE A 59 -14.68 20.45 12.33
N PHE A 60 -15.98 20.51 12.06
CA PHE A 60 -16.99 20.85 13.05
C PHE A 60 -16.90 19.94 14.27
N TYR A 61 -16.90 18.62 14.05
CA TYR A 61 -16.83 17.60 15.09
C TYR A 61 -15.55 17.74 15.92
N ASN A 62 -14.39 17.91 15.27
CA ASN A 62 -13.12 18.09 15.97
C ASN A 62 -13.11 19.38 16.80
N CYS A 63 -13.64 20.48 16.27
CA CYS A 63 -13.77 21.73 17.01
C CYS A 63 -14.73 21.60 18.20
N PHE A 64 -15.85 20.89 18.01
CA PHE A 64 -16.87 20.66 19.02
C PHE A 64 -16.38 19.80 20.18
N ILE A 65 -15.58 18.77 19.91
CA ILE A 65 -14.97 17.93 20.95
C ILE A 65 -13.82 18.65 21.66
N LYS A 66 -12.94 19.32 20.91
CA LYS A 66 -11.69 19.84 21.48
C LYS A 66 -11.86 21.13 22.27
N TYR A 67 -12.84 21.99 21.93
CA TYR A 67 -12.95 23.33 22.49
C TYR A 67 -14.27 23.56 23.25
N PRO A 68 -14.27 23.60 24.59
CA PRO A 68 -15.48 23.83 25.40
C PRO A 68 -16.18 25.16 25.11
N SER A 69 -15.44 26.24 24.83
CA SER A 69 -16.00 27.56 24.51
C SER A 69 -16.73 27.56 23.16
N TYR A 70 -16.22 26.82 22.17
CA TYR A 70 -16.89 26.64 20.88
C TYR A 70 -18.18 25.84 21.05
N ARG A 71 -18.11 24.76 21.84
CA ARG A 71 -19.26 23.93 22.20
C ARG A 71 -20.38 24.75 22.87
N SER A 72 -20.08 25.51 23.92
CA SER A 72 -21.07 26.35 24.62
C SER A 72 -21.79 27.29 23.67
N ARG A 73 -21.05 27.98 22.79
CA ARG A 73 -21.64 28.89 21.79
C ARG A 73 -22.53 28.18 20.79
N VAL A 74 -22.19 26.95 20.38
CA VAL A 74 -23.03 26.14 19.50
C VAL A 74 -24.34 25.77 20.20
N PHE A 75 -24.28 25.40 21.49
CA PHE A 75 -25.47 25.14 22.29
C PHE A 75 -26.35 26.39 22.44
N ASP A 76 -25.77 27.52 22.86
CA ASP A 76 -26.49 28.79 22.98
C ASP A 76 -27.19 29.14 21.67
N HIS A 77 -26.50 28.99 20.53
CA HIS A 77 -27.07 29.27 19.22
C HIS A 77 -28.26 28.36 18.85
N ILE A 78 -28.20 27.06 19.22
CA ILE A 78 -29.27 26.09 18.94
C ILE A 78 -30.49 26.36 19.84
N ILE A 79 -30.27 26.65 21.12
CA ILE A 79 -31.33 26.90 22.10
C ILE A 79 -32.01 28.26 21.84
N CYS A 80 -31.21 29.32 21.64
CA CYS A 80 -31.73 30.67 21.40
C CYS A 80 -32.52 30.80 20.09
N GLN A 81 -32.25 29.98 19.08
CA GLN A 81 -32.98 30.03 17.80
C GLN A 81 -34.42 29.51 17.87
N LYS A 82 -34.77 28.69 18.87
CA LYS A 82 -36.04 27.95 18.86
C LYS A 82 -36.94 28.23 20.07
N SER A 83 -36.59 29.17 20.96
CA SER A 83 -37.35 29.47 22.18
C SER A 83 -37.75 28.20 22.96
N LEU A 84 -36.81 27.25 23.05
CA LEU A 84 -37.07 25.93 23.61
C LEU A 84 -37.10 25.99 25.14
N PRO A 85 -38.07 25.32 25.81
CA PRO A 85 -38.08 25.23 27.26
C PRO A 85 -36.87 24.44 27.79
N SER A 86 -36.50 24.71 29.05
CA SER A 86 -35.28 24.21 29.72
C SER A 86 -35.21 22.69 29.95
N SER A 87 -36.12 21.89 29.40
CA SER A 87 -36.24 20.44 29.63
C SER A 87 -36.48 19.68 28.33
N VAL A 88 -35.74 20.00 27.26
CA VAL A 88 -35.95 19.39 25.93
C VAL A 88 -34.70 18.68 25.43
N GLU A 89 -34.89 17.46 24.94
CA GLU A 89 -33.91 16.72 24.13
C GLU A 89 -33.92 17.29 22.70
N VAL A 90 -32.77 17.80 22.24
CA VAL A 90 -32.63 18.34 20.89
C VAL A 90 -31.86 17.33 20.04
N ILE A 91 -32.50 16.82 18.99
CA ILE A 91 -31.85 15.94 18.01
C ILE A 91 -31.58 16.76 16.75
N LYS A 92 -30.30 16.86 16.35
CA LYS A 92 -29.89 17.49 15.10
C LYS A 92 -29.30 16.44 14.16
N CYS A 93 -29.97 16.25 13.02
CA CYS A 93 -29.50 15.34 11.98
C CYS A 93 -28.66 16.11 10.95
N PHE A 94 -27.54 15.51 10.56
CA PHE A 94 -26.67 15.95 9.47
C PHE A 94 -26.66 14.87 8.40
N ASN A 95 -27.00 15.24 7.17
CA ASN A 95 -26.95 14.31 6.04
C ASN A 95 -25.64 14.54 5.32
N LEU A 96 -24.77 13.52 5.37
CA LEU A 96 -23.47 13.58 4.72
C LEU A 96 -23.64 13.53 3.22
N VAL A 97 -23.03 14.51 2.56
CA VAL A 97 -22.95 14.56 1.10
C VAL A 97 -21.50 14.49 0.65
N MET A 98 -21.31 14.03 -0.58
CA MET A 98 -20.01 14.11 -1.22
C MET A 98 -19.56 15.59 -1.29
N PRO A 99 -18.32 15.90 -0.90
CA PRO A 99 -17.80 17.26 -0.99
C PRO A 99 -17.80 17.73 -2.44
N LYS A 100 -18.15 19.00 -2.66
CA LYS A 100 -18.12 19.61 -4.01
C LYS A 100 -16.70 19.65 -4.60
N LYS A 101 -15.69 19.61 -3.74
CA LYS A 101 -14.28 19.55 -4.12
C LYS A 101 -13.61 18.46 -3.29
N GLU A 102 -13.22 17.38 -3.96
CA GLU A 102 -12.43 16.33 -3.34
C GLU A 102 -11.00 16.84 -3.12
N ILE A 103 -10.48 16.59 -1.91
CA ILE A 103 -9.08 16.89 -1.57
C ILE A 103 -8.18 15.72 -2.02
N ILE A 104 -8.75 14.52 -2.12
CA ILE A 104 -8.06 13.31 -2.53
C ILE A 104 -8.04 13.24 -4.05
N ASP A 105 -6.84 13.06 -4.62
CA ASP A 105 -6.67 12.88 -6.05
C ASP A 105 -6.90 11.40 -6.42
N TYR A 106 -8.16 11.05 -6.67
CA TYR A 106 -8.52 9.69 -7.07
C TYR A 106 -7.94 9.30 -8.44
N ALA A 107 -7.73 10.26 -9.33
CA ALA A 107 -7.16 9.98 -10.65
C ALA A 107 -5.70 9.51 -10.54
N TRP A 108 -4.90 10.20 -9.72
CA TRP A 108 -3.55 9.76 -9.39
C TRP A 108 -3.53 8.51 -8.52
N GLY A 109 -4.48 8.38 -7.58
CA GLY A 109 -4.63 7.16 -6.78
C GLY A 109 -4.84 5.92 -7.65
N TYR A 110 -5.72 6.01 -8.65
CA TYR A 110 -5.97 4.91 -9.59
C TYR A 110 -4.76 4.61 -10.48
N ARG A 111 -4.06 5.63 -10.97
CA ARG A 111 -2.82 5.45 -11.75
C ARG A 111 -1.73 4.76 -10.92
N LEU A 112 -1.52 5.22 -9.69
CA LEU A 112 -0.55 4.63 -8.78
C LEU A 112 -0.92 3.18 -8.45
N TYR A 113 -2.20 2.91 -8.18
CA TYR A 113 -2.69 1.56 -7.94
C TYR A 113 -2.32 0.60 -9.08
N ASN A 114 -2.57 0.99 -10.34
CA ASN A 114 -2.24 0.16 -11.49
C ASN A 114 -0.73 -0.08 -11.64
N LEU A 115 0.10 0.94 -11.38
CA LEU A 115 1.56 0.80 -11.41
C LEU A 115 2.08 -0.13 -10.31
N VAL A 116 1.52 -0.02 -9.10
CA VAL A 116 1.88 -0.89 -7.97
C VAL A 116 1.42 -2.33 -8.24
N ALA A 117 0.21 -2.52 -8.76
CA ALA A 117 -0.29 -3.84 -9.14
C ALA A 117 0.61 -4.49 -10.19
N GLN A 118 0.94 -3.77 -11.26
CA GLN A 118 1.86 -4.25 -12.30
C GLN A 118 3.24 -4.61 -11.71
N ARG A 119 3.77 -3.77 -10.79
CA ARG A 119 5.04 -4.06 -10.12
C ARG A 119 4.98 -5.36 -9.31
N CYS A 120 3.92 -5.55 -8.52
CA CYS A 120 3.72 -6.75 -7.73
C CYS A 120 3.63 -8.02 -8.59
N GLU A 121 2.91 -7.96 -9.71
CA GLU A 121 2.80 -9.08 -10.65
C GLU A 121 4.16 -9.46 -11.26
N LEU A 122 4.95 -8.46 -11.65
CA LEU A 122 6.28 -8.69 -12.21
C LEU A 122 7.27 -9.24 -11.18
N ASP A 123 7.23 -8.74 -9.94
CA ASP A 123 8.06 -9.27 -8.85
C ASP A 123 7.64 -10.72 -8.51
N CYS A 124 6.34 -11.03 -8.52
CA CYS A 124 5.83 -12.40 -8.37
C CYS A 124 6.34 -13.32 -9.50
N ALA A 125 6.21 -12.89 -10.75
CA ALA A 125 6.71 -13.64 -11.91
C ALA A 125 8.22 -13.87 -11.82
N MET A 126 9.01 -12.86 -11.43
CA MET A 126 10.46 -12.99 -11.24
C MET A 126 10.80 -14.03 -10.17
N ASN A 127 10.06 -14.05 -9.05
CA ASN A 127 10.26 -15.02 -7.98
C ASN A 127 9.97 -16.44 -8.46
N THR A 128 8.82 -16.67 -9.11
CA THR A 128 8.45 -17.97 -9.67
C THR A 128 9.47 -18.45 -10.71
N LEU A 129 9.88 -17.58 -11.64
CA LEU A 129 10.88 -17.91 -12.65
C LEU A 129 12.25 -18.22 -12.02
N SER A 130 12.60 -17.59 -10.90
CA SER A 130 13.85 -17.88 -10.19
C SER A 130 13.84 -19.28 -9.56
N THR A 131 12.71 -19.66 -8.95
CA THR A 131 12.54 -21.01 -8.40
C THR A 131 12.59 -22.08 -9.48
N ILE A 132 11.80 -21.90 -10.55
CA ILE A 132 11.75 -22.87 -11.65
C ILE A 132 13.08 -22.89 -12.41
N GLY A 133 13.66 -21.73 -12.70
CA GLY A 133 14.97 -21.61 -13.37
C GLY A 133 16.10 -22.27 -12.58
N GLY A 134 16.09 -22.17 -11.25
CA GLY A 134 17.03 -22.89 -10.39
C GLY A 134 16.88 -24.41 -10.52
N ALA A 135 15.65 -24.92 -10.53
CA ALA A 135 15.37 -26.35 -10.71
C ALA A 135 15.82 -26.87 -12.10
N TYR A 136 15.45 -26.17 -13.18
CA TYR A 136 15.90 -26.53 -14.53
C TYR A 136 17.42 -26.45 -14.68
N SER A 137 18.05 -25.43 -14.09
CA SER A 137 19.51 -25.32 -14.09
C SER A 137 20.16 -26.48 -13.33
N ALA A 138 19.62 -26.92 -12.19
CA ALA A 138 20.16 -28.08 -11.48
C ALA A 138 20.14 -29.36 -12.34
N LEU A 139 19.02 -29.59 -13.06
CA LEU A 139 18.86 -30.73 -13.97
C LEU A 139 19.63 -30.59 -15.29
N GLY A 140 19.99 -29.36 -15.67
CA GLY A 140 20.70 -29.05 -16.90
C GLY A 140 22.12 -29.60 -16.99
N ASN A 141 22.69 -30.05 -15.87
CA ASN A 141 23.99 -30.73 -15.87
C ASN A 141 23.92 -32.14 -16.49
N ASP A 142 22.79 -32.82 -16.33
CA ASP A 142 22.62 -34.20 -16.79
C ASP A 142 21.91 -34.25 -18.15
N LYS A 143 21.02 -33.30 -18.40
CA LYS A 143 20.15 -33.28 -19.59
C LYS A 143 20.15 -31.90 -20.25
N ILE A 144 20.63 -31.85 -21.48
CA ILE A 144 20.78 -30.62 -22.27
C ILE A 144 19.44 -29.88 -22.46
N ASP A 145 18.32 -30.60 -22.61
CA ASP A 145 17.00 -29.99 -22.77
C ASP A 145 16.62 -29.09 -21.58
N PHE A 146 17.00 -29.50 -20.35
CA PHE A 146 16.76 -28.68 -19.16
C PHE A 146 17.64 -27.44 -19.11
N ALA A 147 18.88 -27.54 -19.61
CA ALA A 147 19.75 -26.37 -19.75
C ALA A 147 19.18 -25.36 -20.77
N LEU A 148 18.61 -25.85 -21.87
CA LEU A 148 17.96 -25.01 -22.88
C LEU A 148 16.75 -24.26 -22.32
N GLU A 149 15.90 -24.95 -21.54
CA GLU A 149 14.78 -24.30 -20.84
C GLU A 149 15.24 -23.31 -19.75
N ALA A 150 16.28 -23.64 -18.98
CA ALA A 150 16.88 -22.70 -18.03
C ALA A 150 17.39 -21.41 -18.73
N GLY A 151 17.94 -21.56 -19.93
CA GLY A 151 18.34 -20.43 -20.77
C GLY A 151 17.16 -19.55 -21.19
N LYS A 152 16.05 -20.15 -21.65
CA LYS A 152 14.81 -19.42 -21.99
C LYS A 152 14.23 -18.69 -20.78
N ILE A 153 14.19 -19.36 -19.63
CA ILE A 153 13.74 -18.76 -18.36
C ILE A 153 14.60 -17.56 -17.99
N SER A 154 15.92 -17.68 -18.09
CA SER A 154 16.86 -16.57 -17.81
C SER A 154 16.63 -15.36 -18.74
N LEU A 155 16.27 -15.59 -20.01
CA LEU A 155 15.92 -14.52 -20.94
C LEU A 155 14.59 -13.84 -20.58
N ASN A 156 13.60 -14.60 -20.12
CA ASN A 156 12.34 -14.04 -19.65
C ASN A 156 12.55 -13.21 -18.37
N GLN A 157 13.34 -13.70 -17.43
CA GLN A 157 13.75 -12.92 -16.25
C GLN A 157 14.48 -11.64 -16.66
N PHE A 158 15.36 -11.69 -17.66
CA PHE A 158 16.05 -10.50 -18.16
C PHE A 158 15.07 -9.44 -18.71
N LYS A 159 14.04 -9.85 -19.46
CA LYS A 159 13.00 -8.93 -19.95
C LYS A 159 12.25 -8.25 -18.80
N ILE A 160 11.88 -9.03 -17.78
CA ILE A 160 11.22 -8.49 -16.58
C ILE A 160 12.16 -7.52 -15.86
N ALA A 161 13.44 -7.88 -15.66
CA ALA A 161 14.42 -7.04 -14.99
C ALA A 161 14.63 -5.69 -15.69
N LEU A 162 14.63 -5.67 -17.03
CA LEU A 162 14.67 -4.44 -17.82
C LEU A 162 13.42 -3.58 -17.58
N HIS A 163 12.23 -4.19 -17.57
CA HIS A 163 10.98 -3.48 -17.30
C HIS A 163 10.93 -2.90 -15.88
N LEU A 164 11.49 -3.63 -14.91
CA LEU A 164 11.57 -3.20 -13.52
C LEU A 164 12.64 -2.13 -13.26
N GLY A 165 13.53 -1.86 -14.23
CA GLY A 165 14.62 -0.90 -14.10
C GLY A 165 15.67 -1.30 -13.06
N ASP A 166 15.81 -2.60 -12.75
CA ASP A 166 16.80 -3.08 -11.76
C ASP A 166 18.10 -3.54 -12.46
N PRO A 167 19.17 -2.72 -12.44
CA PRO A 167 20.42 -3.05 -13.13
C PRO A 167 21.12 -4.26 -12.50
N MET A 168 20.99 -4.49 -11.19
CA MET A 168 21.65 -5.60 -10.53
C MET A 168 20.97 -6.92 -10.89
N THR A 169 19.64 -6.92 -10.96
CA THR A 169 18.90 -8.11 -11.43
C THR A 169 19.18 -8.40 -12.90
N VAL A 170 19.32 -7.37 -13.74
CA VAL A 170 19.78 -7.53 -15.13
C VAL A 170 21.13 -8.27 -15.21
N LEU A 171 22.10 -7.91 -14.37
CA LEU A 171 23.40 -8.60 -14.32
C LEU A 171 23.23 -10.08 -13.92
N ARG A 172 22.41 -10.36 -12.91
CA ARG A 172 22.12 -11.73 -12.44
C ARG A 172 21.47 -12.58 -13.53
N CYS A 173 20.48 -12.05 -14.25
CA CYS A 173 19.83 -12.79 -15.36
C CYS A 173 20.83 -13.17 -16.46
N LYS A 174 21.77 -12.27 -16.80
CA LYS A 174 22.84 -12.59 -17.77
C LYS A 174 23.80 -13.66 -17.25
N LEU A 175 24.06 -13.68 -15.94
CA LEU A 175 24.86 -14.72 -15.31
C LEU A 175 24.11 -16.07 -15.31
N TYR A 176 22.82 -16.12 -14.99
CA TYR A 176 22.01 -17.34 -15.12
C TYR A 176 22.00 -17.87 -16.55
N TYR A 177 21.83 -16.97 -17.52
CA TYR A 177 21.94 -17.34 -18.93
C TYR A 177 23.33 -17.90 -19.26
N SER A 178 24.40 -17.28 -18.77
CA SER A 178 25.76 -17.80 -18.99
C SER A 178 25.98 -19.19 -18.41
N LEU A 179 25.33 -19.53 -17.30
CA LEU A 179 25.37 -20.87 -16.72
C LEU A 179 24.69 -21.89 -17.63
N SER A 180 23.52 -21.55 -18.20
CA SER A 180 22.86 -22.41 -19.20
C SER A 180 23.74 -22.65 -20.44
N LEU A 181 24.47 -21.62 -20.89
CA LEU A 181 25.43 -21.76 -22.00
C LEU A 181 26.57 -22.71 -21.65
N ILE A 182 27.05 -22.70 -20.41
CA ILE A 182 28.08 -23.64 -19.94
C ILE A 182 27.55 -25.08 -20.01
N GLN A 183 26.33 -25.30 -19.52
CA GLN A 183 25.68 -26.61 -19.52
C GLN A 183 25.43 -27.14 -20.94
N MET A 184 25.19 -26.26 -21.91
CA MET A 184 25.09 -26.60 -23.34
C MET A 184 26.46 -26.71 -24.04
N GLY A 185 27.58 -26.61 -23.31
CA GLY A 185 28.94 -26.69 -23.88
C GLY A 185 29.39 -25.45 -24.66
N GLN A 186 28.63 -24.36 -24.64
CA GLN A 186 28.93 -23.08 -25.30
C GLN A 186 29.88 -22.20 -24.47
N LEU A 187 31.04 -22.78 -24.12
CA LEU A 187 31.98 -22.22 -23.14
C LEU A 187 32.59 -20.87 -23.57
N LYS A 188 32.79 -20.65 -24.87
CA LYS A 188 33.39 -19.39 -25.38
C LYS A 188 32.46 -18.20 -25.13
N THR A 189 31.18 -18.35 -25.44
CA THR A 189 30.15 -17.31 -25.27
C THR A 189 29.91 -17.03 -23.79
N ALA A 190 29.76 -18.08 -22.97
CA ALA A 190 29.60 -17.93 -21.53
C ALA A 190 30.73 -17.11 -20.90
N ARG A 191 31.99 -17.42 -21.25
CA ARG A 191 33.17 -16.70 -20.78
C ARG A 191 33.11 -15.19 -21.04
N ILE A 192 32.66 -14.79 -22.23
CA ILE A 192 32.55 -13.38 -22.62
C ILE A 192 31.51 -12.67 -21.75
N ILE A 193 30.34 -13.31 -21.55
CA ILE A 193 29.26 -12.74 -20.75
C ILE A 193 29.69 -12.56 -19.29
N ILE A 194 30.33 -13.58 -18.69
CA ILE A 194 30.78 -13.55 -17.29
C ILE A 194 31.79 -12.43 -17.07
N LYS A 195 32.81 -12.34 -17.93
CA LYS A 195 33.81 -11.25 -17.84
C LYS A 195 33.15 -9.88 -17.92
N LYS A 196 32.29 -9.68 -18.91
CA LYS A 196 31.56 -8.42 -19.07
C LYS A 196 30.73 -8.08 -17.82
N GLN A 197 30.04 -9.05 -17.21
CA GLN A 197 29.23 -8.79 -16.01
C GLN A 197 30.11 -8.50 -14.80
N PHE A 198 31.25 -9.18 -14.66
CA PHE A 198 32.21 -8.92 -13.60
C PHE A 198 32.80 -7.51 -13.69
N ASP A 199 33.21 -7.09 -14.89
CA ASP A 199 33.77 -5.76 -15.13
C ASP A 199 32.74 -4.67 -14.81
N ILE A 200 31.49 -4.84 -15.28
CA ILE A 200 30.39 -3.92 -14.97
C ILE A 200 30.16 -3.85 -13.46
N ALA A 201 30.01 -5.00 -12.78
CA ALA A 201 29.76 -5.06 -11.34
C ALA A 201 30.91 -4.45 -10.51
N LYS A 202 32.15 -4.59 -10.97
CA LYS A 202 33.33 -4.01 -10.29
C LYS A 202 33.46 -2.51 -10.52
N SER A 203 33.00 -2.01 -11.67
CA SER A 203 32.99 -0.58 -12.01
C SER A 203 31.79 0.19 -11.46
N ALA A 204 30.80 -0.50 -10.89
CA ALA A 204 29.60 0.13 -10.36
C ALA A 204 29.91 0.99 -9.12
N SER A 205 29.18 2.09 -8.95
CA SER A 205 29.30 2.99 -7.80
C SER A 205 29.04 2.27 -6.47
N VAL A 206 28.14 1.30 -6.47
CA VAL A 206 27.86 0.40 -5.35
C VAL A 206 28.24 -1.01 -5.74
N LEU A 207 29.23 -1.55 -5.05
CA LEU A 207 29.71 -2.91 -5.30
C LEU A 207 28.72 -3.94 -4.73
N ASP A 208 28.03 -4.66 -5.62
CA ASP A 208 27.20 -5.78 -5.23
C ASP A 208 28.06 -7.04 -5.06
N LYS A 209 28.42 -7.30 -3.79
CA LYS A 209 29.20 -8.49 -3.40
C LYS A 209 28.56 -9.80 -3.87
N ARG A 210 27.23 -9.87 -3.97
CA ARG A 210 26.52 -11.08 -4.39
C ARG A 210 26.77 -11.36 -5.88
N VAL A 211 26.66 -10.36 -6.74
CA VAL A 211 26.92 -10.51 -8.19
C VAL A 211 28.37 -10.92 -8.44
N ILE A 212 29.32 -10.33 -7.71
CA ILE A 212 30.73 -10.70 -7.79
C ILE A 212 30.95 -12.16 -7.37
N SER A 213 30.36 -12.61 -6.26
CA SER A 213 30.42 -14.01 -5.85
C SER A 213 29.81 -14.97 -6.88
N MET A 214 28.71 -14.57 -7.53
CA MET A 214 28.11 -15.36 -8.61
C MET A 214 29.05 -15.48 -9.82
N CYS A 215 29.73 -14.39 -10.19
CA CYS A 215 30.74 -14.43 -11.26
C CYS A 215 31.83 -15.45 -10.93
N TYR A 216 32.38 -15.44 -9.71
CA TYR A 216 33.40 -16.41 -9.30
C TYR A 216 32.87 -17.85 -9.31
N GLY A 217 31.66 -18.09 -8.80
CA GLY A 217 31.06 -19.43 -8.80
C GLY A 217 30.88 -19.99 -10.21
N ILE A 218 30.31 -19.19 -11.11
CA ILE A 218 30.08 -19.60 -12.51
C ILE A 218 31.41 -19.73 -13.27
N TRP A 219 32.39 -18.88 -12.98
CA TRP A 219 33.73 -18.99 -13.56
C TRP A 219 34.43 -20.30 -13.16
N SER A 220 34.34 -20.70 -11.90
CA SER A 220 34.85 -22.00 -11.44
C SER A 220 34.19 -23.16 -12.18
N ARG A 221 32.87 -23.08 -12.41
CA ARG A 221 32.16 -24.09 -13.23
C ARG A 221 32.65 -24.11 -14.67
N LEU A 222 32.81 -22.94 -15.29
CA LEU A 222 33.35 -22.82 -16.65
C LEU A 222 34.73 -23.49 -16.77
N GLN A 223 35.62 -23.24 -15.81
CA GLN A 223 36.97 -23.85 -15.80
C GLN A 223 36.92 -25.37 -15.67
N HIS A 224 36.00 -25.90 -14.86
CA HIS A 224 35.79 -27.33 -14.72
C HIS A 224 35.37 -27.98 -16.06
N GLU A 225 34.38 -27.40 -16.75
CA GLU A 225 33.93 -27.90 -18.07
C GLU A 225 35.03 -27.84 -19.13
N TYR A 226 35.87 -26.79 -19.13
CA TYR A 226 37.03 -26.74 -20.04
C TYR A 226 38.02 -27.88 -19.78
N LYS A 227 38.23 -28.27 -18.51
CA LYS A 227 39.12 -29.39 -18.17
C LYS A 227 38.54 -30.72 -18.63
N ILE A 228 37.24 -30.96 -18.39
CA ILE A 228 36.55 -32.16 -18.87
C ILE A 228 36.67 -32.27 -20.39
N LYS A 229 36.36 -31.20 -21.11
CA LYS A 229 36.42 -31.18 -22.58
C LYS A 229 37.84 -31.40 -23.14
N LYS A 230 38.87 -30.99 -22.40
CA LYS A 230 40.28 -31.22 -22.77
C LYS A 230 40.69 -32.68 -22.53
N LEU A 231 40.12 -33.35 -21.53
CA LEU A 231 40.38 -34.77 -21.24
C LEU A 231 39.64 -35.72 -22.19
N SER A 232 38.55 -35.26 -22.83
CA SER A 232 37.78 -36.02 -23.81
C SER A 232 38.29 -35.91 -25.26
N LEU A 233 39.41 -35.22 -25.48
CA LEU A 233 40.09 -35.04 -26.77
C LEU A 233 41.44 -35.76 -26.74
#